data_AF-A0A165PTI9-F1
#
_entry.id   AF-A0A165PTI9-F1
#
_cell.length_a   1.000
_cell.length_b   1.000
_cell.length_c   1.000
_cell.angle_alpha   90.00
_cell.angle_beta   90.00
_cell.angle_gamma   90.00
#
_symmetry.space_group_name_H-M   'P 1'
#
loop_
_entity.id
_entity.type
_entity.pdbx_description
1 polymer ?
#
loop_
_entity_poly.entity_id
_entity_poly.type
_entity_poly.pdbx_seq_one_letter_code
_entity_poly.pdbx_strand_id
1 'polypeptide(L)'
;MSRRSIKKPNTLVLVTRTLSQNELVFLDILRVRSEALYLIASNAGIEDVQQHVEQAKVFSLETFLTREEQASAHSYDLLYIPGFQPNHDIEAALAANICDLFGIGLDVVAVGTGRLRRTIDSSPYPA
;
A
#
# COMPACT_ATOMS: atom_id res chain seq x y z
N MET A 1 -27.47 -5.28 25.01
CA MET A 1 -26.18 -4.62 24.71
C MET A 1 -26.05 -4.52 23.20
N SER A 2 -26.24 -3.32 22.64
CA SER A 2 -26.11 -3.09 21.20
C SER A 2 -24.62 -3.15 20.84
N ARG A 3 -24.21 -4.14 20.03
CA ARG A 3 -22.86 -4.18 19.48
C ARG A 3 -22.70 -2.92 18.62
N ARG A 4 -21.89 -1.95 19.04
CA ARG A 4 -21.50 -0.84 18.16
C ARG A 4 -20.88 -1.46 16.93
N SER A 5 -21.55 -1.34 15.80
CA SER A 5 -20.98 -1.67 14.50
C SER A 5 -19.85 -0.68 14.25
N ILE A 6 -18.61 -1.11 14.49
CA ILE A 6 -17.43 -0.32 14.13
C ILE A 6 -17.38 -0.37 12.61
N LYS A 7 -17.57 0.79 11.96
CA LYS A 7 -17.34 0.93 10.52
C LYS A 7 -15.90 0.51 10.25
N LYS A 8 -15.72 -0.46 9.37
CA LYS A 8 -14.39 -0.95 8.98
C LYS A 8 -13.71 0.13 8.11
N PRO A 9 -12.39 0.29 8.22
CA PRO A 9 -11.66 1.29 7.44
C PRO A 9 -11.50 0.82 5.99
N ASN A 10 -11.79 1.72 5.05
CA ASN A 10 -11.43 1.53 3.65
C ASN A 10 -9.91 1.57 3.53
N THR A 11 -9.29 0.51 2.99
CA THR A 11 -7.84 0.33 3.08
C THR A 11 -7.17 0.38 1.70
N LEU A 12 -6.13 1.20 1.55
CA LEU A 12 -5.17 1.14 0.46
C LEU A 12 -4.02 0.21 0.86
N VAL A 13 -3.63 -0.70 -0.01
CA VAL A 13 -2.48 -1.59 0.19
C VAL A 13 -1.50 -1.39 -0.94
N LEU A 14 -0.29 -0.93 -0.63
CA LEU A 14 0.78 -0.77 -1.63
C LEU A 14 1.58 -2.08 -1.75
N VAL A 15 1.53 -2.74 -2.90
CA VAL A 15 2.31 -3.95 -3.17
C VAL A 15 3.32 -3.64 -4.25
N THR A 16 4.60 -3.68 -3.89
CA THR A 16 5.71 -3.39 -4.82
C THR A 16 6.41 -4.64 -5.34
N ARG A 17 6.19 -5.77 -4.66
CA ARG A 17 6.89 -7.04 -4.85
C ARG A 17 6.03 -8.22 -4.41
N THR A 18 6.52 -9.43 -4.69
CA THR A 18 6.06 -10.67 -4.04
C THR A 18 6.16 -10.55 -2.52
N LEU A 19 5.09 -10.89 -1.82
CA LEU A 19 4.97 -10.74 -0.37
C LEU A 19 5.50 -11.97 0.36
N SER A 20 6.10 -11.75 1.52
CA SER A 20 6.49 -12.86 2.40
C SER A 20 5.27 -13.47 3.09
N GLN A 21 5.36 -14.71 3.56
CA GLN A 21 4.27 -15.37 4.31
C GLN A 21 3.75 -14.52 5.48
N ASN A 22 4.63 -13.81 6.19
CA ASN A 22 4.23 -12.93 7.30
C ASN A 22 3.38 -11.74 6.83
N GLU A 23 3.61 -11.25 5.62
CA GLU A 23 2.86 -10.15 5.01
C GLU A 23 1.56 -10.64 4.39
N LEU A 24 1.52 -11.88 3.91
CA LEU A 24 0.30 -12.54 3.45
C LEU A 24 -0.73 -12.72 4.57
N VAL A 25 -0.29 -12.94 5.82
CA VAL A 25 -1.20 -12.96 6.99
C VAL A 25 -1.96 -11.64 7.13
N PHE A 26 -1.32 -10.50 6.85
CA PHE A 26 -2.01 -9.22 6.84
C PHE A 26 -3.01 -9.12 5.69
N LEU A 27 -2.67 -9.67 4.53
CA LEU A 27 -3.63 -9.75 3.42
C LEU A 27 -4.84 -10.60 3.76
N ASP A 28 -4.68 -11.72 4.48
CA ASP A 28 -5.81 -12.54 4.94
C ASP A 28 -6.68 -11.79 5.97
N ILE A 29 -6.08 -11.02 6.87
CA ILE A 29 -6.82 -10.16 7.81
C ILE A 29 -7.61 -9.08 7.06
N LEU A 30 -7.02 -8.53 5.99
CA LEU A 30 -7.67 -7.56 5.12
C LEU A 30 -8.70 -8.21 4.18
N ARG A 31 -8.51 -9.46 3.76
CA ARG A 31 -9.46 -10.23 2.93
C ARG A 31 -10.82 -10.40 3.59
N VAL A 32 -10.85 -10.51 4.91
CA VAL A 32 -12.09 -10.50 5.71
C VAL A 32 -12.83 -9.13 5.61
N ARG A 33 -12.25 -8.16 4.91
CA ARG A 33 -12.74 -6.80 4.70
C ARG A 33 -12.77 -6.53 3.19
N SER A 34 -13.94 -6.68 2.57
CA SER A 34 -14.20 -6.42 1.14
C SER A 34 -13.96 -4.96 0.68
N GLU A 35 -13.29 -4.14 1.49
CA GLU A 35 -13.13 -2.69 1.39
C GLU A 35 -11.67 -2.28 1.14
N ALA A 36 -10.81 -3.23 0.74
CA ALA A 36 -9.41 -2.98 0.42
C ALA A 36 -9.17 -2.82 -1.10
N LEU A 37 -8.40 -1.80 -1.47
CA LEU A 37 -7.83 -1.59 -2.79
C LEU A 37 -6.34 -1.90 -2.78
N TYR A 38 -5.91 -2.74 -3.70
CA TYR A 38 -4.51 -3.17 -3.84
C TYR A 38 -3.86 -2.42 -4.99
N LEU A 39 -2.89 -1.57 -4.65
CA LEU A 39 -2.09 -0.79 -5.58
C LEU A 39 -0.81 -1.54 -5.90
N ILE A 40 -0.67 -1.98 -7.14
CA ILE A 40 0.45 -2.81 -7.58
C ILE A 40 1.45 -1.96 -8.35
N ALA A 41 2.64 -1.77 -7.78
CA ALA A 41 3.69 -0.95 -8.39
C ALA A 41 4.52 -1.69 -9.45
N SER A 42 4.60 -3.01 -9.36
CA SER A 42 5.25 -3.87 -10.34
C SER A 42 4.45 -5.15 -10.49
N ASN A 43 4.51 -5.85 -11.62
CA ASN A 43 3.79 -7.11 -11.80
C ASN A 43 4.17 -8.18 -10.76
N ALA A 44 5.28 -7.98 -10.03
CA ALA A 44 5.65 -8.83 -8.91
C ALA A 44 4.70 -8.60 -7.73
N GLY A 45 3.99 -9.65 -7.32
CA GLY A 45 3.02 -9.64 -6.23
C GLY A 45 1.55 -9.59 -6.67
N ILE A 46 1.25 -9.45 -7.96
CA ILE A 46 -0.12 -9.59 -8.48
C ILE A 46 -0.69 -10.97 -8.15
N GLU A 47 0.09 -12.03 -8.43
CA GLU A 47 -0.33 -13.40 -8.19
C GLU A 47 -0.61 -13.66 -6.71
N ASP A 48 0.23 -13.14 -5.81
CA ASP A 48 0.03 -13.26 -4.37
C ASP A 48 -1.30 -12.64 -3.93
N VAL A 49 -1.59 -11.42 -4.41
CA VAL A 49 -2.85 -10.73 -4.08
C VAL A 49 -4.05 -11.46 -4.66
N GLN A 50 -3.98 -11.90 -5.92
CA GLN A 50 -5.09 -12.60 -6.58
C GLN A 50 -5.38 -13.98 -5.97
N GLN A 51 -4.34 -14.72 -5.57
CA GLN A 51 -4.50 -16.03 -4.92
C GLN A 51 -5.04 -15.90 -3.50
N HIS A 52 -4.64 -14.85 -2.77
CA HIS A 52 -5.02 -14.69 -1.39
C HIS A 52 -6.31 -13.90 -1.21
N VAL A 53 -6.77 -13.13 -2.20
CA VAL A 53 -7.94 -12.24 -2.05
C VAL A 53 -8.85 -12.34 -3.29
N GLU A 54 -9.80 -13.28 -3.26
CA GLU A 54 -10.71 -13.59 -4.39
C GLU A 54 -11.55 -12.39 -4.90
N GLN A 55 -11.75 -11.35 -4.08
CA GLN A 55 -12.49 -10.13 -4.43
C GLN A 55 -11.62 -8.86 -4.37
N ALA A 56 -10.30 -9.00 -4.45
CA ALA A 56 -9.41 -7.85 -4.45
C ALA A 56 -9.69 -6.95 -5.66
N LYS A 57 -9.98 -5.68 -5.38
CA LYS A 57 -9.82 -4.64 -6.41
C LYS A 57 -8.32 -4.40 -6.54
N VAL A 58 -7.76 -4.83 -7.67
CA VAL A 58 -6.34 -4.68 -7.98
C VAL A 58 -6.19 -3.61 -9.05
N PHE A 59 -5.38 -2.59 -8.77
CA PHE A 59 -5.07 -1.51 -9.68
C PHE A 59 -3.56 -1.40 -9.84
N SER A 60 -3.10 -1.05 -11.04
CA SER A 60 -1.71 -0.66 -11.19
C SER A 60 -1.49 0.70 -10.51
N LEU A 61 -0.31 0.90 -9.93
CA LEU A 61 0.06 2.16 -9.32
C LEU A 61 0.05 3.29 -10.34
N GLU A 62 0.52 3.03 -11.57
CA GLU A 62 0.52 4.01 -12.66
C GLU A 62 -0.89 4.50 -13.00
N THR A 63 -1.86 3.58 -13.09
CA THR A 63 -3.26 3.95 -13.35
C THR A 63 -3.85 4.71 -12.17
N PHE A 64 -3.56 4.30 -10.93
CA PHE A 64 -4.03 4.99 -9.74
C PHE A 64 -3.46 6.42 -9.59
N LEU A 65 -2.23 6.64 -10.05
CA LEU A 65 -1.61 7.96 -10.04
C LEU A 65 -2.22 8.92 -11.08
N THR A 66 -3.10 8.46 -11.98
CA THR A 66 -3.85 9.35 -12.86
C THR A 66 -4.87 10.18 -12.07
N ARG A 67 -5.09 11.44 -12.49
CA ARG A 67 -5.84 12.45 -11.71
C ARG A 67 -7.28 12.05 -11.34
N GLU A 68 -7.94 11.16 -12.07
CA GLU A 68 -9.33 10.73 -11.76
C GLU A 68 -9.40 9.80 -10.56
N GLU A 69 -8.42 8.91 -10.35
CA GLU A 69 -8.36 8.01 -9.20
C GLU A 69 -7.78 8.71 -7.95
N GLN A 70 -7.00 9.78 -8.12
CA GLN A 70 -6.55 10.60 -6.97
C GLN A 70 -7.72 11.19 -6.17
N ALA A 71 -8.84 11.50 -6.81
CA ALA A 71 -10.06 11.95 -6.14
C ALA A 71 -10.71 10.83 -5.31
N SER A 72 -10.52 9.56 -5.69
CA SER A 72 -11.00 8.39 -4.95
C SER A 72 -10.13 8.11 -3.73
N ALA A 73 -8.88 8.58 -3.69
CA ALA A 73 -7.96 8.35 -2.57
C ALA A 73 -8.44 8.93 -1.23
N HIS A 74 -9.23 10.00 -1.25
CA HIS A 74 -9.85 10.58 -0.04
C HIS A 74 -10.98 9.73 0.53
N SER A 75 -11.40 8.66 -0.16
CA SER A 75 -12.40 7.72 0.33
C SER A 75 -11.81 6.60 1.20
N TYR A 76 -10.49 6.54 1.31
CA TYR A 76 -9.78 5.56 2.14
C TYR A 76 -9.45 6.15 3.51
N ASP A 77 -9.35 5.29 4.52
CA ASP A 77 -9.06 5.63 5.92
C ASP A 77 -7.67 5.13 6.35
N LEU A 78 -7.13 4.11 5.66
CA LEU A 78 -5.89 3.42 6.02
C LEU A 78 -4.99 3.19 4.79
N LEU A 79 -3.69 3.42 4.94
CA LEU A 79 -2.65 3.00 4.00
C LEU A 79 -1.75 1.95 4.66
N TYR A 80 -1.73 0.75 4.09
CA TYR A 80 -0.85 -0.35 4.48
C TYR A 80 0.33 -0.46 3.51
N ILE A 81 1.53 -0.49 4.09
CA ILE A 81 2.81 -0.56 3.38
C ILE A 81 3.58 -1.80 3.90
N PRO A 82 3.58 -2.91 3.14
CA PRO A 82 4.45 -4.06 3.39
C PRO A 82 5.93 -3.67 3.35
N GLY A 83 6.79 -4.58 3.79
CA GLY A 83 8.22 -4.44 3.62
C GLY A 83 8.63 -4.37 2.16
N PHE A 84 9.75 -3.71 1.88
CA PHE A 84 10.45 -3.72 0.60
C PHE A 84 11.62 -4.71 0.59
N GLN A 85 12.11 -5.08 -0.59
CA GLN A 85 13.41 -5.77 -0.63
C GLN A 85 14.52 -4.81 -0.20
N PRO A 86 15.52 -5.28 0.57
CA PRO A 86 16.72 -4.50 0.86
C PRO A 86 17.39 -4.07 -0.45
N ASN A 87 17.75 -2.78 -0.58
CA ASN A 87 18.39 -2.15 -1.74
C ASN A 87 17.48 -1.79 -2.93
N HIS A 88 16.15 -1.82 -2.76
CA HIS A 88 15.23 -1.25 -3.76
C HIS A 88 14.79 0.17 -3.39
N ASP A 89 15.68 1.14 -3.63
CA ASP A 89 15.42 2.57 -3.42
C ASP A 89 14.21 3.09 -4.21
N ILE A 90 13.90 2.46 -5.34
CA ILE A 90 12.73 2.79 -6.17
C ILE A 90 11.43 2.50 -5.41
N GLU A 91 11.34 1.36 -4.70
CA GLU A 91 10.12 0.98 -3.95
C GLU A 91 9.90 1.92 -2.77
N ALA A 92 10.97 2.28 -2.07
CA ALA A 92 10.92 3.24 -0.97
C ALA A 92 10.54 4.66 -1.46
N ALA A 93 11.04 5.08 -2.63
CA ALA A 93 10.67 6.35 -3.24
C ALA A 93 9.19 6.37 -3.68
N LEU A 94 8.70 5.27 -4.26
CA LEU A 94 7.28 5.13 -4.62
C LEU A 94 6.38 5.18 -3.38
N ALA A 95 6.73 4.46 -2.32
CA ALA A 95 5.98 4.49 -1.08
C ALA A 95 5.98 5.89 -0.44
N ALA A 96 7.12 6.58 -0.44
CA ALA A 96 7.21 7.96 0.02
C ALA A 96 6.29 8.89 -0.79
N ASN A 97 6.29 8.77 -2.13
CA ASN A 97 5.40 9.56 -2.98
C ASN A 97 3.92 9.28 -2.67
N ILE A 98 3.54 8.02 -2.42
CA ILE A 98 2.18 7.65 -2.03
C ILE A 98 1.82 8.23 -0.65
N CYS A 99 2.74 8.19 0.32
CA CYS A 99 2.54 8.84 1.60
C CYS A 99 2.40 10.37 1.47
N ASP A 100 3.18 11.02 0.60
CA ASP A 100 3.11 12.47 0.42
C ASP A 100 1.81 12.90 -0.29
N LEU A 101 1.35 12.11 -1.27
CA LEU A 101 0.13 12.37 -2.03
C LEU A 101 -1.14 12.05 -1.24
N PHE A 102 -1.12 10.99 -0.43
CA PHE A 102 -2.33 10.41 0.16
C PHE A 102 -2.29 10.28 1.68
N GLY A 103 -1.12 10.35 2.31
CA GLY A 103 -0.97 10.18 3.77
C GLY A 103 -1.61 11.28 4.61
N ILE A 104 -2.08 12.38 4.00
CA ILE A 104 -2.84 13.40 4.72
C ILE A 104 -4.26 12.89 4.97
N GLY A 105 -4.54 12.52 6.21
CA GLY A 105 -5.87 12.03 6.64
C GLY A 105 -6.02 10.51 6.61
N LEU A 106 -5.00 9.76 6.14
CA LEU A 106 -4.93 8.32 6.25
C LEU A 106 -4.12 7.91 7.48
N ASP A 107 -4.60 6.91 8.21
CA ASP A 107 -3.74 6.17 9.13
C ASP A 107 -2.73 5.36 8.30
N VAL A 108 -1.44 5.45 8.61
CA VAL A 108 -0.40 4.72 7.87
C VAL A 108 0.18 3.60 8.73
N VAL A 109 0.11 2.36 8.21
CA VAL A 109 0.70 1.17 8.84
C VAL A 109 1.78 0.62 7.92
N ALA A 110 3.04 0.75 8.36
CA ALA A 110 4.20 0.24 7.62
C ALA A 110 4.89 -0.89 8.40
N VAL A 111 5.27 -1.97 7.72
CA VAL A 111 5.86 -3.17 8.33
C VAL A 111 7.27 -3.43 7.81
N GLY A 112 8.17 -3.89 8.67
CA GLY A 112 9.55 -4.23 8.30
C GLY A 112 10.30 -3.05 7.66
N THR A 113 10.93 -3.31 6.51
CA THR A 113 11.61 -2.30 5.68
C THR A 113 10.66 -1.27 5.07
N GLY A 114 9.34 -1.49 5.12
CA GLY A 114 8.30 -0.53 4.74
C GLY A 114 8.35 0.75 5.58
N ARG A 115 8.94 0.65 6.78
CA ARG A 115 9.15 1.76 7.71
C ARG A 115 10.35 2.64 7.36
N LEU A 116 11.16 2.23 6.38
CA LEU A 116 12.35 2.98 6.00
C LEU A 116 11.91 4.27 5.31
N ARG A 117 11.92 5.35 6.07
CA ARG A 117 11.80 6.71 5.55
C ARG A 117 13.09 7.00 4.80
N ARG A 118 12.97 7.58 3.60
CA ARG A 118 14.10 8.08 2.81
C ARG A 118 15.01 8.93 3.71
N THR A 119 16.13 8.39 4.17
CA THR A 119 17.31 9.22 4.46
C THR A 119 17.78 9.66 3.09
N ILE A 120 17.25 10.80 2.63
CA ILE A 120 17.90 11.54 1.55
C ILE A 120 19.21 11.97 2.17
N ASP A 121 20.25 11.17 1.96
CA ASP A 121 21.58 11.73 2.04
C ASP A 121 21.62 12.80 0.95
N SER A 122 21.86 14.02 1.38
CA SER A 122 21.77 15.23 0.58
C SER A 122 23.01 15.33 -0.31
N SER A 123 23.21 14.36 -1.21
CA SER A 123 24.18 14.47 -2.29
C SER A 123 23.45 14.30 -3.63
N PRO A 124 23.16 15.39 -4.34
CA PRO A 124 22.57 15.33 -5.66
C PRO A 124 23.64 14.91 -6.68
N TYR A 125 23.17 14.56 -7.87
CA TYR A 125 23.93 14.40 -9.11
C TYR A 125 25.26 15.19 -9.21
N PRO A 126 26.30 14.64 -9.87
CA PRO A 126 27.51 15.40 -10.21
C PRO A 126 27.16 16.56 -11.15
N ALA A 127 27.87 17.68 -10.97
CA ALA A 127 27.77 18.90 -11.77
C ALA A 127 28.09 18.69 -13.26
#